data_AF-A0A8H2NU58-F1
#
_entry.id   AF-A0A8H2NU58-F1
#
_cell.length_a   1.000
_cell.length_b   1.000
_cell.length_c   1.000
_cell.angle_alpha   90.00
_cell.angle_beta   90.00
_cell.angle_gamma   90.00
#
_symmetry.space_group_name_H-M   'P 1'
#
loop_
_entity.id
_entity.type
_entity.pdbx_description
1 polymer ?
#
loop_
_entity_poly.entity_id
_entity_poly.type
_entity_poly.pdbx_seq_one_letter_code
_entity_poly.pdbx_strand_id
1 'polypeptide(L)'
;MRVSSSTSGIKLDPSTRKRIKQAAATLDRTPHWFMKKAVLYWLHRVEDGSSASDLLNEVDIDADNSYLSRQKLLNVDQPMKKTVE
;
A
#
# COMPACT_ATOMS: atom_id res chain seq x y z
N MET A 1 -35.71 -7.28 -12.86
CA MET A 1 -34.62 -7.92 -12.09
C MET A 1 -34.27 -7.01 -10.93
N ARG A 2 -34.54 -7.38 -9.67
CA ARG A 2 -34.21 -6.53 -8.51
C ARG A 2 -32.72 -6.71 -8.18
N VAL A 3 -31.98 -5.62 -8.14
CA VAL A 3 -30.61 -5.62 -7.62
C VAL A 3 -30.70 -5.55 -6.10
N SER A 4 -30.29 -6.60 -5.40
CA SER A 4 -30.18 -6.63 -3.94
C SER A 4 -28.79 -6.16 -3.52
N SER A 5 -28.69 -5.15 -2.66
CA SER A 5 -27.43 -4.74 -2.03
C SER A 5 -27.26 -5.45 -0.69
N SER A 6 -26.16 -6.20 -0.53
CA SER A 6 -25.77 -6.82 0.74
C SER A 6 -24.57 -6.11 1.34
N THR A 7 -24.60 -5.83 2.64
CA THR A 7 -23.49 -5.22 3.38
C THR A 7 -22.67 -6.31 4.07
N SER A 8 -21.44 -6.53 3.61
CA SER A 8 -20.47 -7.40 4.28
C SER A 8 -19.47 -6.55 5.07
N GLY A 9 -19.25 -6.89 6.35
CA GLY A 9 -18.29 -6.17 7.21
C GLY A 9 -16.86 -6.69 7.04
N ILE A 10 -15.88 -5.78 7.01
CA ILE A 10 -14.45 -6.09 6.93
C ILE A 10 -13.77 -5.66 8.24
N LYS A 11 -13.06 -6.58 8.90
CA LYS A 11 -12.25 -6.24 10.09
C LYS A 11 -10.90 -5.70 9.64
N LEU A 12 -10.57 -4.50 10.10
CA LEU A 12 -9.31 -3.82 9.81
C LEU A 12 -8.66 -3.39 11.12
N ASP A 13 -7.34 -3.50 11.18
CA ASP A 13 -6.58 -2.97 12.30
C ASP A 13 -6.63 -1.42 12.33
N PRO A 14 -6.36 -0.78 13.48
CA PRO A 14 -6.37 0.67 13.59
C PRO A 14 -5.39 1.39 12.66
N SER A 15 -4.23 0.79 12.36
CA SER A 15 -3.22 1.40 11.51
C SER A 15 -3.66 1.43 10.04
N THR A 16 -4.23 0.34 9.54
CA THR A 16 -4.79 0.25 8.19
C THR A 16 -5.97 1.19 8.01
N ARG A 17 -6.85 1.30 9.00
CA ARG A 17 -7.95 2.30 8.97
C ARG A 17 -7.44 3.73 8.85
N LYS A 18 -6.35 4.08 9.55
CA LYS A 18 -5.72 5.40 9.45
C LYS A 18 -5.14 5.64 8.05
N ARG A 19 -4.43 4.65 7.47
CA ARG A 19 -3.89 4.71 6.11
C ARG A 19 -4.99 4.90 5.06
N ILE A 20 -6.09 4.15 5.15
CA ILE A 20 -7.26 4.29 4.26
C ILE A 20 -7.84 5.70 4.39
N LYS A 21 -8.02 6.21 5.61
CA LYS A 21 -8.56 7.55 5.83
C LYS A 21 -7.68 8.64 5.20
N GLN A 22 -6.36 8.52 5.35
CA GLN A 22 -5.39 9.45 4.76
C GLN A 22 -5.43 9.39 3.22
N ALA A 23 -5.37 8.19 2.64
CA ALA A 23 -5.42 8.01 1.19
C ALA A 23 -6.72 8.55 0.59
N ALA A 24 -7.86 8.30 1.23
CA ALA A 24 -9.14 8.86 0.80
C ALA A 24 -9.16 10.39 0.86
N ALA A 25 -8.58 10.99 1.91
CA ALA A 25 -8.49 12.44 2.06
C ALA A 25 -7.62 13.08 0.97
N THR A 26 -6.52 12.45 0.57
CA THR A 26 -5.68 12.92 -0.55
C THR A 26 -6.44 12.97 -1.88
N LEU A 27 -7.44 12.11 -2.04
CA LEU A 27 -8.30 12.05 -3.22
C LEU A 27 -9.57 12.91 -3.08
N ASP A 28 -9.73 13.64 -1.98
CA ASP A 28 -10.97 14.37 -1.64
C ASP A 28 -12.21 13.45 -1.62
N ARG A 29 -12.07 12.25 -1.05
CA ARG A 29 -13.14 11.24 -0.98
C ARG A 29 -13.27 10.66 0.41
N THR A 30 -14.38 9.96 0.63
CA THR A 30 -14.66 9.29 1.91
C THR A 30 -13.97 7.92 1.99
N PRO A 31 -13.63 7.42 3.20
CA PRO A 31 -13.09 6.08 3.38
C PRO A 31 -13.97 4.97 2.78
N HIS A 32 -15.30 5.12 2.85
CA HIS A 32 -16.24 4.17 2.25
C HIS A 32 -16.14 4.13 0.71
N TRP A 33 -16.07 5.29 0.05
CA TRP A 33 -15.86 5.35 -1.41
C TRP A 33 -14.52 4.72 -1.81
N PHE A 34 -13.46 5.00 -1.05
CA PHE A 34 -12.13 4.44 -1.29
C PHE A 34 -12.15 2.91 -1.22
N MET A 35 -12.73 2.35 -0.16
CA MET A 35 -12.85 0.89 -0.01
C MET A 35 -13.63 0.25 -1.15
N LYS A 36 -14.75 0.85 -1.56
CA LYS A 36 -15.53 0.35 -2.71
C LYS A 36 -14.69 0.35 -3.99
N LYS A 37 -13.93 1.42 -4.25
CA LYS A 37 -13.08 1.52 -5.44
C LYS A 37 -11.93 0.53 -5.42
N ALA A 38 -11.30 0.32 -4.27
CA ALA A 38 -10.24 -0.66 -4.10
C ALA A 38 -10.74 -2.09 -4.42
N VAL A 39 -11.93 -2.46 -3.92
CA VAL A 39 -12.53 -3.78 -4.21
C VAL A 39 -12.82 -3.93 -5.71
N LEU A 40 -13.42 -2.93 -6.34
CA LEU A 40 -13.74 -3.00 -7.78
C LEU A 40 -12.49 -3.04 -8.66
N TYR A 41 -11.43 -2.32 -8.27
CA TYR A 41 -10.15 -2.35 -8.97
C TYR A 41 -9.50 -3.73 -8.92
N TRP A 42 -9.47 -4.33 -7.72
CA TRP A 42 -8.96 -5.68 -7.53
C TRP A 42 -9.78 -6.71 -8.31
N LEU A 43 -11.10 -6.59 -8.29
CA LEU A 43 -11.98 -7.48 -9.05
C LEU A 43 -11.70 -7.39 -10.56
N HIS A 44 -11.63 -6.18 -11.11
CA HIS A 44 -11.34 -5.98 -12.54
C HIS A 44 -10.03 -6.63 -12.95
N ARG A 45 -8.98 -6.47 -12.15
CA ARG A 45 -7.67 -7.10 -12.41
C ARG A 45 -7.74 -8.62 -12.42
N VAL A 46 -8.52 -9.22 -11.53
CA VAL A 46 -8.75 -10.67 -11.51
C VAL A 46 -9.56 -11.11 -12.73
N GLU A 47 -10.60 -10.36 -13.10
CA GLU A 47 -11.43 -10.63 -14.28
C GLU A 47 -10.65 -10.51 -15.60
N ASP A 48 -9.65 -9.63 -15.66
CA ASP A 48 -8.71 -9.50 -16.79
C ASP A 48 -7.69 -10.64 -16.89
N GLY A 49 -7.72 -11.60 -15.96
CA GLY A 49 -6.84 -12.77 -15.95
C GLY A 49 -5.50 -12.57 -15.26
N SER A 50 -5.33 -11.50 -14.47
CA SER A 50 -4.12 -11.34 -13.64
C SER A 50 -4.05 -12.47 -12.63
N SER A 51 -2.91 -13.18 -12.56
CA SER A 51 -2.75 -14.22 -11.55
C SER A 51 -2.59 -13.60 -10.15
N ALA A 52 -2.96 -14.34 -9.10
CA ALA A 52 -2.75 -13.89 -7.73
C ALA A 52 -1.28 -13.55 -7.46
N SER A 53 -0.34 -14.24 -8.12
CA SER A 53 1.09 -13.94 -8.01
C SER A 53 1.42 -12.56 -8.58
N ASP A 54 0.88 -12.21 -9.74
CA ASP A 54 1.15 -10.92 -10.39
C ASP A 54 0.63 -9.76 -9.53
N LEU A 55 -0.50 -9.96 -8.87
CA LEU A 55 -1.14 -8.95 -8.03
C LEU A 55 -0.46 -8.75 -6.67
N LEU A 56 0.08 -9.82 -6.09
CA LEU A 56 0.78 -9.76 -4.80
C LEU A 56 2.22 -9.26 -4.94
N ASN A 57 2.88 -9.50 -6.07
CA ASN A 57 4.21 -8.98 -6.36
C ASN A 57 4.25 -7.44 -6.43
N GLU A 58 3.16 -6.78 -6.83
CA GLU A 58 3.05 -5.32 -6.79
C GLU A 58 2.78 -4.75 -5.38
N VAL A 59 2.32 -5.60 -4.46
CA VAL A 59 1.78 -5.24 -3.16
C VAL A 59 2.62 -5.93 -2.08
N ASP A 60 3.92 -5.70 -2.11
CA ASP A 60 4.83 -6.10 -1.04
C ASP A 60 4.59 -5.20 0.19
N ILE A 61 3.46 -5.44 0.88
CA ILE A 61 2.99 -4.71 2.07
C ILE A 61 3.86 -5.03 3.29
N ASP A 62 4.73 -6.03 3.21
CA ASP A 62 5.66 -6.42 4.26
C ASP A 62 7.02 -5.68 4.16
N ALA A 63 7.12 -4.66 3.29
CA ALA A 63 8.30 -3.81 3.12
C ALA A 63 8.56 -2.81 4.28
N ASP A 64 8.20 -3.18 5.51
CA ASP A 64 8.75 -2.54 6.73
C ASP A 64 10.27 -2.82 6.87
N ASN A 65 10.85 -3.69 6.02
CA ASN A 65 12.28 -3.97 5.95
C ASN A 65 13.09 -3.19 4.88
N SER A 66 12.47 -2.27 4.12
CA SER A 66 13.18 -1.54 3.05
C SER A 66 13.89 -0.25 3.53
N TYR A 67 13.42 0.40 4.59
CA TYR A 67 14.06 1.64 5.08
C TYR A 67 15.41 1.41 5.75
N LEU A 68 15.57 0.29 6.46
CA LEU A 68 16.85 -0.11 7.07
C LEU A 68 17.89 -0.51 6.01
N SER A 69 17.45 -1.06 4.88
CA SER A 69 18.36 -1.41 3.78
C SER A 69 18.90 -0.16 3.06
N ARG A 70 18.12 0.93 2.97
CA ARG A 70 18.59 2.19 2.38
C ARG A 70 19.55 2.97 3.28
N GLN A 71 19.30 2.98 4.60
CA GLN A 71 20.21 3.63 5.55
C GLN A 71 21.54 2.87 5.70
N LYS A 72 21.54 1.54 5.53
CA LYS A 72 22.78 0.73 5.57
C LYS A 72 23.68 0.94 4.35
N LEU A 73 23.11 1.28 3.19
CA LEU A 73 23.86 1.56 1.96
C LEU A 73 24.43 2.99 1.89
N LEU A 74 23.89 3.93 2.66
CA LEU A 74 24.38 5.31 2.72
C LEU A 74 25.50 5.52 3.76
N ASN A 75 25.84 4.47 4.53
CA ASN A 75 26.85 4.51 5.59
C ASN A 75 28.11 3.67 5.28
N VAL A 76 28.33 3.31 4.01
CA VAL A 76 29.60 2.70 3.58
C VAL A 76 30.45 3.80 2.94
N ASP A 77 31.62 4.01 3.53
CA ASP A 77 32.72 4.90 3.12
C ASP A 77 32.61 6.37 3.53
N GLN A 78 32.91 6.63 4.81
CA GLN A 78 33.52 7.87 5.25
C GLN A 78 35.04 7.78 5.04
N PRO A 79 35.65 8.35 3.98
CA PRO A 79 37.08 8.57 3.98
C PRO A 79 37.41 9.68 4.98
N MET A 80 38.32 9.38 5.90
CA MET A 80 38.84 10.31 6.90
C MET A 80 39.33 11.60 6.24
N LYS A 81 38.97 12.73 6.85
CA LYS A 81 39.39 14.08 6.47
C LYS A 81 40.91 14.11 6.24
N LYS A 82 41.35 14.61 5.08
CA LYS A 82 42.72 15.09 4.90
C LYS A 82 42.90 16.32 5.77
N THR A 83 43.68 16.21 6.83
CA THR A 83 44.29 17.38 7.48
C THR A 83 45.53 17.72 6.67
N VAL A 84 45.50 18.89 6.04
CA VAL A 84 46.63 19.59 5.45
C VAL A 84 47.40 20.28 6.58
N GLU A 85 48.68 19.95 6.70
CA GLU A 85 49.75 20.89 7.06
C GLU A 85 51.03 20.46 6.34
#